data_AF-A0A2H5WTP0-F1
#
_entry.id   AF-A0A2H5WTP0-F1
#
_cell.length_a   1.000
_cell.length_b   1.000
_cell.length_c   1.000
_cell.angle_alpha   90.00
_cell.angle_beta   90.00
_cell.angle_gamma   90.00
#
_symmetry.space_group_name_H-M   'P 1'
#
loop_
_entity.id
_entity.type
_entity.pdbx_description
1 polymer ?
#
loop_
_entity_poly.entity_id
_entity_poly.type
_entity_poly.pdbx_seq_one_letter_code
_entity_poly.pdbx_strand_id
1 'polypeptide(L)'
;MTTLYTLYLKQFPILDVSVIALGFLLRAVSGAVLIEAFISPWLIICTFFLALFLGFAKRRHELVALGEDAMNHRSTLGEYSTTLLEHLLTMCMAFAIQSYAIYVILSDTAKHHPGLWYTLPVVTYGLFRYFYLVHRYDAGGSPEKLIVGDRHIALSVLIWLGIVIWVMMRS
;
A
#
# COMPACT_ATOMS: atom_id res chain seq x y z
N MET A 1 -19.43 12.12 9.20
CA MET A 1 -18.49 10.98 9.20
C MET A 1 -17.29 11.19 10.14
N THR A 2 -17.39 12.05 11.17
CA THR A 2 -16.25 12.38 12.06
C THR A 2 -16.53 12.15 13.55
N THR A 3 -17.79 11.92 13.95
CA THR A 3 -18.17 11.77 15.38
C THR A 3 -18.24 10.32 15.86
N LEU A 4 -18.60 9.36 14.99
CA LEU A 4 -18.64 7.95 15.36
C LEU A 4 -17.24 7.29 15.41
N TYR A 5 -16.27 7.92 14.72
CA TYR A 5 -14.91 7.39 14.55
C TYR A 5 -14.05 7.50 15.82
N THR A 6 -14.29 8.53 16.64
CA THR A 6 -13.37 8.91 17.72
C THR A 6 -13.54 8.10 19.01
N LEU A 7 -14.71 7.49 19.25
CA LEU A 7 -15.06 6.98 20.57
C LEU A 7 -14.96 5.46 20.74
N TYR A 8 -15.10 4.66 19.68
CA TYR A 8 -15.17 3.20 19.82
C TYR A 8 -14.14 2.41 19.01
N LEU A 9 -13.63 2.94 17.89
CA LEU A 9 -12.67 2.23 17.02
C LEU A 9 -11.20 2.41 17.39
N LYS A 10 -10.91 3.14 18.47
CA LYS A 10 -9.55 3.27 19.01
C LYS A 10 -9.05 1.99 19.69
N GLN A 11 -9.91 1.07 20.09
CA GLN A 11 -9.52 -0.12 20.84
C GLN A 11 -9.12 -1.34 19.98
N PHE A 12 -9.30 -1.27 18.65
CA PHE A 12 -8.88 -2.34 17.75
C PHE A 12 -7.90 -1.78 16.71
N PRO A 13 -6.60 -1.95 16.92
CA PRO A 13 -5.61 -1.25 16.13
C PRO A 13 -5.63 -1.61 14.62
N ILE A 14 -6.09 -2.81 14.27
CA ILE A 14 -6.29 -3.29 12.90
C ILE A 14 -7.46 -2.55 12.20
N LEU A 15 -8.49 -2.14 12.94
CA LEU A 15 -9.66 -1.44 12.41
C LEU A 15 -9.37 0.03 12.06
N ASP A 16 -8.48 0.71 12.78
CA ASP A 16 -8.08 2.10 12.47
C ASP A 16 -7.37 2.19 11.10
N VAL A 17 -6.43 1.27 10.84
CA VAL A 17 -5.70 1.22 9.56
C VAL A 17 -6.63 0.82 8.40
N SER A 18 -7.58 -0.08 8.67
CA SER A 18 -8.57 -0.53 7.68
C SER A 18 -9.51 0.60 7.24
N VAL A 19 -9.92 1.48 8.14
CA VAL A 19 -10.78 2.61 7.76
C VAL A 19 -10.00 3.71 7.03
N ILE A 20 -8.73 3.93 7.36
CA ILE A 20 -7.85 4.80 6.55
C ILE A 20 -7.72 4.24 5.13
N ALA A 21 -7.48 2.92 5.01
CA ALA A 21 -7.42 2.25 3.71
C ALA A 21 -8.73 2.35 2.91
N LEU A 22 -9.88 2.23 3.57
CA LEU A 22 -11.19 2.47 2.96
C LEU A 22 -11.37 3.92 2.49
N GLY A 23 -10.86 4.90 3.24
CA GLY A 23 -10.86 6.31 2.83
C GLY A 23 -10.07 6.56 1.54
N PHE A 24 -8.88 5.96 1.41
CA PHE A 24 -8.10 6.01 0.16
C PHE A 24 -8.84 5.32 -1.00
N LEU A 25 -9.51 4.20 -0.71
CA LEU A 25 -10.29 3.47 -1.71
C LEU A 25 -11.48 4.30 -2.22
N LEU A 26 -12.23 4.92 -1.32
CA LEU A 26 -13.36 5.79 -1.67
C LEU A 26 -12.89 6.97 -2.53
N ARG A 27 -11.73 7.55 -2.22
CA ARG A 27 -11.15 8.64 -3.03
C ARG A 27 -10.71 8.16 -4.42
N ALA A 28 -10.10 6.97 -4.52
CA ALA A 28 -9.69 6.39 -5.80
C ALA A 28 -10.91 6.04 -6.68
N VAL A 29 -11.94 5.42 -6.11
CA VAL A 29 -13.19 5.09 -6.81
C VAL A 29 -13.92 6.37 -7.24
N SER A 30 -14.02 7.38 -6.36
CA SER A 30 -14.63 8.67 -6.72
C SER A 30 -13.88 9.34 -7.88
N GLY A 31 -12.55 9.23 -7.92
CA GLY A 31 -11.74 9.72 -9.02
C GLY A 31 -12.05 9.03 -10.35
N ALA A 32 -12.20 7.70 -10.35
CA ALA A 32 -12.55 6.97 -11.57
C ALA A 32 -13.98 7.20 -12.04
N VAL A 33 -14.93 7.37 -11.12
CA VAL A 33 -16.32 7.74 -11.45
C VAL A 33 -16.35 9.09 -12.17
N LEU A 34 -15.52 10.06 -11.74
CA LEU A 34 -15.43 11.38 -12.38
C LEU A 34 -14.88 11.35 -13.82
N ILE A 35 -14.07 10.35 -14.17
CA ILE A 35 -13.51 10.16 -15.52
C ILE A 35 -14.21 9.04 -16.30
N GLU A 36 -15.34 8.53 -15.79
CA GLU A 36 -16.11 7.42 -16.35
C GLU A 36 -15.27 6.16 -16.67
N ALA A 37 -14.19 5.94 -15.91
CA ALA A 37 -13.29 4.83 -16.14
C ALA A 37 -13.77 3.58 -15.37
N PHE A 38 -13.90 2.46 -16.07
CA PHE A 38 -14.12 1.16 -15.43
C PHE A 38 -12.86 0.71 -14.69
N ILE A 39 -12.91 0.71 -13.36
CA ILE A 39 -11.84 0.14 -12.53
C ILE A 39 -12.06 -1.37 -12.38
N SER A 40 -11.03 -2.16 -12.67
CA SER A 40 -11.01 -3.57 -12.33
C SER A 40 -11.12 -3.79 -10.81
N PRO A 41 -12.03 -4.66 -10.32
CA PRO A 41 -12.13 -5.01 -8.91
C PRO A 41 -10.81 -5.47 -8.28
N TRP A 42 -9.94 -6.09 -9.08
CA TRP A 42 -8.61 -6.53 -8.64
C TRP A 42 -7.67 -5.37 -8.32
N LEU A 43 -7.78 -4.25 -9.04
CA LEU A 43 -7.00 -3.04 -8.78
C LEU A 43 -7.48 -2.34 -7.50
N ILE A 44 -8.78 -2.39 -7.22
CA ILE A 44 -9.38 -1.91 -5.97
C ILE A 44 -8.81 -2.70 -4.78
N ILE A 45 -8.83 -4.04 -4.87
CA ILE A 45 -8.27 -4.92 -3.84
C ILE A 45 -6.77 -4.66 -3.65
N CYS A 46 -6.02 -4.52 -4.74
CA CYS A 46 -4.59 -4.18 -4.70
C CYS A 46 -4.34 -2.86 -3.94
N THR A 47 -5.11 -1.82 -4.29
CA THR A 47 -5.00 -0.50 -3.64
C THR A 47 -5.33 -0.56 -2.15
N PHE A 48 -6.34 -1.35 -1.78
CA PHE A 48 -6.71 -1.56 -0.38
C PHE A 48 -5.56 -2.19 0.44
N PHE A 49 -4.96 -3.29 -0.07
CA PHE A 49 -3.84 -3.93 0.61
C PHE A 49 -2.57 -3.07 0.62
N LEU A 50 -2.34 -2.29 -0.43
CA LEU A 50 -1.23 -1.33 -0.45
C LEU A 50 -1.42 -0.23 0.60
N ALA A 51 -2.64 0.30 0.75
CA ALA A 51 -2.94 1.28 1.78
C ALA A 51 -2.78 0.71 3.21
N LEU A 52 -3.22 -0.53 3.44
CA LEU A 52 -2.96 -1.25 4.69
C LEU A 52 -1.46 -1.40 4.95
N PHE A 53 -0.70 -1.80 3.94
CA PHE A 53 0.75 -1.98 4.02
C PHE A 53 1.46 -0.68 4.43
N LEU A 54 1.14 0.45 3.81
CA LEU A 54 1.72 1.76 4.17
C LEU A 54 1.29 2.19 5.59
N GLY A 55 0.04 1.94 5.97
CA GLY A 55 -0.47 2.22 7.30
C GLY A 55 0.24 1.44 8.40
N PHE A 56 0.43 0.13 8.22
CA PHE A 56 1.18 -0.69 9.17
C PHE A 56 2.66 -0.33 9.21
N ALA A 57 3.27 0.06 8.08
CA ALA A 57 4.66 0.48 8.02
C ALA A 57 4.89 1.74 8.87
N LYS A 58 3.96 2.69 8.81
CA LYS A 58 3.98 3.89 9.65
C LYS A 58 3.84 3.55 11.14
N ARG A 59 2.92 2.63 11.49
CA ARG A 59 2.73 2.21 12.89
C ARG A 59 3.93 1.48 13.46
N ARG A 60 4.62 0.67 12.65
CA ARG A 60 5.89 0.04 13.05
C ARG A 60 6.94 1.10 13.36
N HIS A 61 7.11 2.09 12.48
CA HIS A 61 8.06 3.18 12.72
C HIS A 61 7.73 3.96 13.99
N GLU A 62 6.46 4.33 14.22
CA GLU A 62 6.06 5.02 15.44
C GLU A 62 6.39 4.18 16.69
N LEU A 63 6.15 2.87 16.65
CA LEU A 63 6.44 1.96 17.76
C LEU A 63 7.94 1.84 18.06
N VAL A 64 8.77 1.70 17.02
CA VAL A 64 10.23 1.62 17.16
C VAL A 64 10.82 2.96 17.59
N ALA A 65 10.31 4.08 17.07
CA ALA A 65 10.79 5.42 17.38
C ALA A 65 10.41 5.90 18.80
N LEU A 66 9.25 5.47 19.33
CA LEU A 66 8.76 5.91 20.64
C LEU A 66 9.22 5.01 21.81
N GLY A 67 9.65 3.77 21.56
CA GLY A 67 10.22 2.90 22.60
C GLY A 67 9.32 2.75 23.84
N GLU A 68 9.86 2.98 25.04
CA GLU A 68 9.11 2.90 26.31
C GLU A 68 8.07 4.04 26.48
N ASP A 69 8.22 5.17 25.79
CA ASP A 69 7.27 6.29 25.81
C ASP A 69 6.09 6.12 24.84
N ALA A 70 6.08 5.05 24.05
CA ALA A 70 4.99 4.73 23.11
C ALA A 70 3.63 4.61 23.83
N MET A 71 3.63 4.06 25.05
CA MET A 71 2.42 3.93 25.88
C MET A 71 1.87 5.29 26.33
N ASN A 72 2.73 6.29 26.55
CA ASN A 72 2.34 7.63 26.98
C ASN A 72 1.73 8.47 25.84
N HIS A 73 2.06 8.16 24.58
CA HIS A 73 1.54 8.87 23.40
C HIS A 73 0.24 8.25 22.84
N ARG A 74 0.09 6.92 22.90
CA ARG A 74 -1.16 6.19 22.59
C ARG A 74 -1.18 4.87 23.37
N SER A 75 -2.16 4.69 24.27
CA SER A 75 -2.32 3.43 25.02
C SER A 75 -2.45 2.18 24.14
N THR A 76 -2.86 2.36 22.87
CA THR A 76 -3.09 1.31 21.88
C THR A 76 -1.80 0.81 21.22
N LEU A 77 -0.67 1.49 21.38
CA LEU A 77 0.63 1.02 20.87
C LEU A 77 1.22 -0.11 21.73
N GLY A 78 0.84 -0.19 23.02
CA GLY A 78 1.31 -1.22 23.93
C GLY A 78 0.81 -2.63 23.61
N GLU A 79 -0.24 -2.76 22.79
CA GLU A 79 -0.77 -4.07 22.35
C GLU A 79 -0.12 -4.61 21.08
N TYR A 80 0.64 -3.77 20.35
CA TYR A 80 1.36 -4.20 19.16
C TYR A 80 2.73 -4.74 19.52
N SER A 81 3.06 -5.93 19.03
CA SER A 81 4.46 -6.35 18.91
C SER A 81 5.01 -6.00 17.54
N THR A 82 6.31 -5.67 17.47
CA THR A 82 7.03 -5.50 16.20
C THR A 82 6.85 -6.72 15.30
N THR A 83 6.89 -7.92 15.89
CA THR A 83 6.66 -9.20 15.20
C THR A 83 5.27 -9.28 14.56
N LEU A 84 4.21 -8.87 15.26
CA LEU A 84 2.84 -8.89 14.70
C LEU A 84 2.73 -7.96 13.50
N LEU A 85 3.26 -6.73 13.61
CA LEU A 85 3.26 -5.77 12.52
C LEU A 85 4.05 -6.26 11.30
N GLU A 86 5.14 -6.98 11.51
CA GLU A 86 5.92 -7.58 10.42
C GLU A 86 5.16 -8.70 9.69
N HIS A 87 4.42 -9.54 10.42
CA HIS A 87 3.54 -10.55 9.80
C HIS A 87 2.42 -9.88 9.00
N LEU A 88 1.78 -8.85 9.56
CA LEU A 88 0.72 -8.10 8.87
C LEU A 88 1.24 -7.39 7.61
N LEU A 89 2.41 -6.76 7.68
CA LEU A 89 3.08 -6.14 6.53
C LEU A 89 3.37 -7.16 5.43
N THR A 90 3.93 -8.31 5.80
CA THR A 90 4.26 -9.38 4.85
C THR A 90 3.00 -9.93 4.17
N MET A 91 1.93 -10.17 4.93
CA MET A 91 0.65 -10.62 4.37
C MET A 91 0.04 -9.57 3.44
N CYS A 92 -0.01 -8.29 3.84
CA CYS A 92 -0.55 -7.22 3.00
C CYS A 92 0.22 -7.09 1.69
N MET A 93 1.56 -7.19 1.75
CA MET A 93 2.39 -7.16 0.54
C MET A 93 2.11 -8.34 -0.38
N ALA A 94 2.01 -9.56 0.16
CA ALA A 94 1.70 -10.74 -0.63
C ALA A 94 0.33 -10.61 -1.32
N PHE A 95 -0.69 -10.14 -0.61
CA PHE A 95 -2.01 -9.90 -1.21
C PHE A 95 -2.01 -8.76 -2.23
N ALA A 96 -1.23 -7.70 -2.02
CA ALA A 96 -1.07 -6.61 -2.98
C ALA A 96 -0.42 -7.11 -4.29
N ILE A 97 0.66 -7.90 -4.19
CA ILE A 97 1.32 -8.50 -5.36
C ILE A 97 0.39 -9.47 -6.08
N GLN A 98 -0.30 -10.34 -5.33
CA GLN A 98 -1.22 -11.32 -5.89
C GLN A 98 -2.39 -10.66 -6.64
N SER A 99 -3.03 -9.67 -6.04
CA SER A 99 -4.13 -8.94 -6.67
C SER A 99 -3.67 -8.13 -7.88
N TYR A 100 -2.46 -7.54 -7.82
CA TYR A 100 -1.86 -6.89 -9.00
C TYR A 100 -1.56 -7.88 -10.12
N ALA A 101 -1.02 -9.06 -9.80
CA ALA A 101 -0.77 -10.12 -10.78
C ALA A 101 -2.06 -10.55 -11.49
N ILE A 102 -3.14 -10.75 -10.73
CA ILE A 102 -4.46 -11.06 -11.31
C ILE A 102 -4.94 -9.90 -12.19
N TYR A 103 -4.77 -8.65 -11.75
CA TYR A 103 -5.13 -7.48 -12.56
C TYR A 103 -4.38 -7.46 -13.91
N VAL A 104 -3.07 -7.61 -13.92
CA VAL A 104 -2.28 -7.48 -15.16
C VAL A 104 -2.34 -8.70 -16.09
N ILE A 105 -2.95 -9.82 -15.65
CA ILE A 105 -3.08 -11.06 -16.42
C ILE A 105 -4.53 -11.33 -16.84
N LEU A 106 -5.50 -11.13 -15.94
CA LEU A 106 -6.87 -11.64 -16.10
C LEU A 106 -7.93 -10.53 -16.25
N SER A 107 -7.60 -9.26 -16.00
CA SER A 107 -8.58 -8.17 -16.12
C SER A 107 -8.94 -7.85 -17.57
N ASP A 108 -10.06 -7.16 -17.77
CA ASP A 108 -10.42 -6.66 -19.11
C ASP A 108 -9.38 -5.68 -19.66
N THR A 109 -8.71 -4.91 -18.80
CA THR A 109 -7.57 -4.07 -19.19
C THR A 109 -6.42 -4.93 -19.75
N ALA A 110 -6.12 -6.06 -19.12
CA ALA A 110 -5.08 -6.98 -19.60
C ALA A 110 -5.47 -7.64 -20.93
N LYS A 111 -6.76 -7.85 -21.20
CA LYS A 111 -7.23 -8.36 -22.51
C LYS A 111 -6.98 -7.37 -23.64
N HIS A 112 -7.21 -6.07 -23.39
CA HIS A 112 -6.93 -5.01 -24.38
C HIS A 112 -5.42 -4.72 -24.48
N HIS A 113 -4.66 -4.96 -23.41
CA HIS A 113 -3.24 -4.65 -23.30
C HIS A 113 -2.43 -5.88 -22.83
N PRO A 114 -2.22 -6.91 -23.69
CA PRO A 114 -1.64 -8.19 -23.28
C PRO A 114 -0.19 -8.10 -22.79
N GLY A 115 0.52 -6.99 -23.02
CA GLY A 115 1.87 -6.75 -22.51
C GLY A 115 1.93 -6.26 -21.06
N LEU A 116 0.80 -6.02 -20.40
CA LEU A 116 0.77 -5.37 -19.08
C LEU A 116 1.49 -6.18 -17.99
N TRP A 117 1.58 -7.50 -18.13
CA TRP A 117 2.27 -8.38 -17.18
C TRP A 117 3.77 -8.10 -17.04
N TYR A 118 4.42 -7.45 -18.02
CA TYR A 118 5.83 -7.03 -17.91
C TYR A 118 6.08 -6.07 -16.74
N THR A 119 5.03 -5.40 -16.26
CA THR A 119 5.12 -4.51 -15.10
C THR A 119 5.22 -5.27 -13.77
N LEU A 120 4.82 -6.55 -13.72
CA LEU A 120 4.74 -7.33 -12.48
C LEU A 120 6.09 -7.46 -11.74
N PRO A 121 7.21 -7.83 -12.41
CA PRO A 121 8.51 -7.91 -11.74
C PRO A 121 8.97 -6.56 -11.18
N VAL A 122 8.66 -5.45 -11.88
CA VAL A 122 9.06 -4.10 -11.49
C VAL A 122 8.30 -3.65 -10.24
N VAL A 123 6.98 -3.87 -10.20
CA VAL A 123 6.15 -3.55 -9.02
C VAL A 123 6.56 -4.41 -7.83
N THR A 124 6.83 -5.70 -8.06
CA THR A 124 7.29 -6.62 -7.01
C THR A 124 8.62 -6.15 -6.41
N TYR A 125 9.58 -5.76 -7.26
CA TYR A 125 10.84 -5.21 -6.80
C TYR A 125 10.66 -3.93 -5.98
N GLY A 126 9.79 -3.01 -6.43
CA GLY A 126 9.50 -1.77 -5.69
C GLY A 126 8.93 -2.04 -4.30
N LEU A 127 8.00 -2.99 -4.19
CA LEU A 127 7.41 -3.40 -2.91
C LEU A 127 8.45 -4.05 -1.98
N PHE A 128 9.27 -4.96 -2.49
CA PHE A 128 10.36 -5.57 -1.72
C PHE A 128 11.38 -4.55 -1.27
N ARG A 129 11.74 -3.58 -2.12
CA ARG A 129 12.66 -2.50 -1.75
C ARG A 129 12.07 -1.64 -0.64
N TYR A 130 10.81 -1.23 -0.75
CA TYR A 130 10.14 -0.47 0.30
C TYR A 130 10.11 -1.26 1.61
N PHE A 131 9.71 -2.53 1.57
CA PHE A 131 9.69 -3.39 2.76
C PHE A 131 11.06 -3.53 3.41
N TYR A 132 12.12 -3.70 2.60
CA TYR A 132 13.48 -3.73 3.08
C TYR A 132 13.88 -2.42 3.79
N LEU A 133 13.50 -1.25 3.24
CA LEU A 133 13.79 0.04 3.88
C LEU A 133 13.04 0.20 5.21
N VAL A 134 11.76 -0.18 5.24
CA VAL A 134 10.98 -0.17 6.48
C VAL A 134 11.59 -1.10 7.51
N HIS A 135 11.91 -2.34 7.14
CA HIS A 135 12.38 -3.32 8.10
C HIS A 135 13.79 -3.01 8.62
N ARG A 136 14.72 -2.62 7.74
CA ARG A 136 16.14 -2.45 8.07
C ARG A 136 16.54 -1.04 8.51
N TYR A 137 15.91 0.00 7.98
CA TYR A 137 16.25 1.39 8.29
C TYR A 137 15.16 2.12 9.08
N ASP A 138 14.12 1.38 9.48
CA ASP A 138 12.93 1.90 10.16
C ASP A 138 12.34 3.14 9.46
N ALA A 139 12.43 3.20 8.14
CA ALA A 139 12.12 4.42 7.39
C ALA A 139 10.60 4.61 7.10
N GLY A 140 9.74 3.91 7.84
CA GLY A 140 8.29 3.83 7.58
C GLY A 140 7.48 5.08 7.94
N GLY A 141 8.09 6.09 8.58
CA GLY A 141 7.37 7.25 9.12
C GLY A 141 6.77 8.21 8.08
N SER A 142 7.34 8.26 6.88
CA SER A 142 6.86 9.13 5.80
C SER A 142 6.98 8.40 4.46
N PRO A 143 5.96 7.61 4.07
CA PRO A 143 5.99 6.81 2.86
C PRO A 143 6.31 7.62 1.59
N GLU A 144 5.71 8.80 1.48
CA GLU A 144 5.90 9.71 0.34
C GLU A 144 7.36 10.16 0.21
N LYS A 145 7.98 10.54 1.32
CA LYS A 145 9.40 10.94 1.35
C LYS A 145 10.31 9.76 1.07
N LEU A 146 9.95 8.56 1.53
CA LEU A 146 10.72 7.35 1.29
C LEU A 146 10.71 6.95 -0.19
N ILE A 147 9.54 7.01 -0.82
CA ILE A 147 9.34 6.69 -2.23
C ILE A 147 10.11 7.67 -3.13
N VAL A 148 10.06 8.97 -2.82
CA VAL A 148 10.76 10.01 -3.60
C VAL A 148 12.27 10.04 -3.29
N GLY A 149 12.66 9.75 -2.05
CA GLY A 149 14.04 9.82 -1.59
C GLY A 149 14.88 8.60 -1.99
N ASP A 150 14.30 7.40 -2.09
CA ASP A 150 15.04 6.21 -2.48
C ASP A 150 15.14 6.09 -4.02
N ARG A 151 16.38 6.15 -4.51
CA ARG A 151 16.68 6.08 -5.95
C ARG A 151 16.18 4.78 -6.61
N HIS A 152 16.13 3.67 -5.89
CA HIS A 152 15.67 2.40 -6.47
C HIS A 152 14.15 2.37 -6.62
N ILE A 153 13.41 2.91 -5.65
CA ILE A 153 11.95 3.04 -5.74
C ILE A 153 11.59 4.06 -6.83
N ALA A 154 12.26 5.21 -6.89
CA ALA A 154 12.01 6.18 -7.95
C ALA A 154 12.28 5.58 -9.34
N LEU A 155 13.39 4.84 -9.49
CA LEU A 155 13.71 4.16 -10.74
C LEU A 155 12.68 3.07 -11.10
N SER A 156 12.18 2.30 -10.13
CA SER A 156 11.16 1.28 -10.41
C SER A 156 9.85 1.91 -10.89
N VAL A 157 9.45 3.04 -10.31
CA VAL A 157 8.27 3.81 -10.77
C VAL A 157 8.48 4.33 -12.20
N LEU A 158 9.66 4.85 -12.53
CA LEU A 158 9.97 5.33 -13.88
C LEU A 158 9.96 4.20 -14.92
N ILE A 159 10.57 3.06 -14.59
CA ILE A 159 10.56 1.87 -15.46
C ILE A 159 9.13 1.37 -15.65
N TRP A 160 8.34 1.33 -14.56
CA TRP A 160 6.93 0.94 -14.63
C TRP A 160 6.13 1.84 -15.56
N LEU A 161 6.26 3.16 -15.42
CA LEU A 161 5.61 4.14 -16.31
C LEU A 161 6.04 3.93 -17.77
N GLY A 162 7.33 3.71 -18.02
CA GLY A 162 7.84 3.43 -19.36
C GLY A 162 7.22 2.18 -19.99
N ILE A 163 7.09 1.09 -19.22
CA ILE A 163 6.45 -0.15 -19.69
C ILE A 163 4.96 0.10 -19.96
N VAL A 164 4.23 0.75 -19.06
CA VAL A 164 2.79 1.02 -19.23
C VAL A 164 2.54 1.84 -20.49
N ILE A 165 3.28 2.94 -20.69
CA ILE A 165 3.16 3.79 -21.88
C ILE A 165 3.48 3.00 -23.15
N TRP A 166 4.57 2.22 -23.13
CA TRP A 166 4.96 1.40 -24.27
C TRP A 166 3.91 0.34 -24.65
N VAL A 167 3.31 -0.32 -23.65
CA VAL A 167 2.24 -1.30 -23.87
C VAL A 167 0.98 -0.61 -24.43
N MET A 168 0.60 0.53 -23.87
CA MET A 168 -0.58 1.29 -24.32
C MET A 168 -0.44 1.86 -25.73
N MET A 169 0.77 2.24 -26.14
CA MET A 169 1.03 2.70 -27.52
C MET A 169 1.01 1.58 -28.56
N ARG A 170 1.16 0.32 -28.13
CA ARG A 170 1.30 -0.84 -29.03
C ARG A 170 -0.01 -1.63 -29.21
N SER A 171 -0.97 -1.44 -28.32
CA SER A 171 -2.34 -1.99 -28.39
C SER A 171 -3.26 -1.08 -29.21
#